data_AF-A0A841SCU8-F1
#
_entry.id   AF-A0A841SCU8-F1
#
_cell.length_a   1.000
_cell.length_b   1.000
_cell.length_c   1.000
_cell.angle_alpha   90.00
_cell.angle_beta   90.00
_cell.angle_gamma   90.00
#
_symmetry.space_group_name_H-M   'P 1'
#
loop_
_entity.id
_entity.type
_entity.pdbx_description
1 polymer ?
#
loop_
_entity_poly.entity_id
_entity_poly.type
_entity_poly.pdbx_seq_one_letter_code
_entity_poly.pdbx_strand_id
1 'polypeptide(L)'
;MLLDGQRAAASVAVVPANAAGEPWQTQPVWDPEQVDWTALLSPGSTVEPVPVFMLPTGTRVPAFDPSGGSRNWLGVFLLTAVDAPTLQRDCRAILDGMEAALPQ
;
A
#
# COMPACT_ATOMS: atom_id res chain seq x y z
N MET A 1 19.53 2.27 17.40
CA MET A 1 19.47 1.38 16.22
C MET A 1 18.98 0.04 16.72
N LEU A 2 17.87 -0.49 16.19
CA LEU A 2 17.39 -1.82 16.56
C LEU A 2 18.33 -2.83 15.89
N LEU A 3 19.21 -3.48 16.66
CA LEU A 3 20.25 -4.37 16.13
C LEU A 3 19.86 -5.86 16.20
N ASP A 4 18.82 -6.19 17.00
CA ASP A 4 18.43 -7.57 17.30
C ASP A 4 17.17 -8.03 16.55
N GLY A 5 16.62 -7.17 15.67
CA GLY A 5 15.42 -7.48 14.90
C GLY A 5 15.65 -8.66 13.95
N GLN A 6 14.96 -9.77 14.18
CA GLN A 6 14.99 -10.97 13.32
C GLN A 6 14.05 -10.86 12.10
N ARG A 7 13.40 -9.71 11.93
CA ARG A 7 12.35 -9.45 10.94
C ARG A 7 12.56 -8.06 10.35
N ALA A 8 11.93 -7.79 9.21
CA ALA A 8 11.95 -6.47 8.59
C ALA A 8 10.59 -5.78 8.78
N ALA A 9 10.61 -4.46 8.91
CA ALA A 9 9.40 -3.64 8.98
C ALA A 9 9.54 -2.36 8.16
N ALA A 10 8.43 -1.90 7.57
CA ALA A 10 8.34 -0.64 6.83
C ALA A 10 6.95 -0.02 6.99
N SER A 11 6.86 1.28 6.72
CA SER A 11 5.60 1.90 6.33
C SER A 11 5.55 2.05 4.81
N VAL A 12 4.41 1.79 4.20
CA VAL A 12 4.14 2.07 2.79
C VAL A 12 3.00 3.07 2.69
N ALA A 13 3.26 4.19 2.02
CA ALA A 13 2.23 5.14 1.64
C ALA A 13 1.71 4.74 0.26
N VAL A 14 0.42 4.44 0.18
CA VAL A 14 -0.25 4.12 -1.08
C VAL A 14 -0.72 5.42 -1.73
N VAL A 15 -0.39 5.57 -2.99
CA VAL A 15 -0.79 6.67 -3.87
C VAL A 15 -1.41 6.07 -5.14
N PRO A 16 -2.18 6.82 -5.94
CA PRO A 16 -2.76 6.32 -7.19
C PRO A 16 -1.73 6.17 -8.32
N ALA A 17 -0.61 5.50 -8.02
CA ALA A 17 0.47 5.17 -8.95
C ALA A 17 1.14 3.86 -8.51
N ASN A 18 1.74 3.15 -9.46
CA ASN A 18 2.48 1.91 -9.19
C ASN A 18 3.89 2.18 -8.59
N ALA A 19 4.64 1.13 -8.30
CA ALA A 19 5.99 1.25 -7.72
C ALA A 19 7.04 1.83 -8.68
N ALA A 20 6.72 1.99 -9.98
CA ALA A 20 7.53 2.72 -10.96
C ALA A 20 7.14 4.20 -11.04
N GLY A 21 6.09 4.63 -10.34
CA GLY A 21 5.57 6.00 -10.37
C GLY A 21 4.62 6.28 -11.54
N GLU A 22 4.15 5.24 -12.24
CA GLU A 22 3.18 5.39 -13.32
C GLU A 22 1.77 5.50 -12.71
N PRO A 23 0.98 6.53 -13.07
CA PRO A 23 -0.37 6.69 -12.56
C PRO A 23 -1.27 5.49 -12.87
N TRP A 24 -2.20 5.20 -11.95
CA TRP A 24 -3.26 4.22 -12.18
C TRP A 24 -4.11 4.59 -13.40
N GLN A 25 -4.63 3.57 -14.09
CA GLN A 25 -5.45 3.74 -15.30
C GLN A 25 -6.94 3.96 -14.97
N THR A 26 -7.34 3.53 -13.79
CA THR A 26 -8.69 3.60 -13.25
C THR A 26 -8.68 4.41 -11.94
N GLN A 27 -9.87 4.69 -11.43
CA GLN A 27 -10.05 5.46 -10.19
C GLN A 27 -10.92 4.65 -9.23
N PRO A 28 -10.54 3.44 -8.78
CA PRO A 28 -11.43 2.54 -8.05
C PRO A 28 -12.02 3.17 -6.78
N VAL A 29 -13.00 2.52 -6.17
CA VAL A 29 -13.49 2.91 -4.84
C VAL A 29 -12.46 2.48 -3.80
N TRP A 30 -12.02 3.43 -2.97
CA TRP A 30 -11.14 3.17 -1.86
C TRP A 30 -11.88 2.37 -0.79
N ASP A 31 -11.62 1.06 -0.75
CA ASP A 31 -12.11 0.15 0.27
C ASP A 31 -11.05 -0.93 0.57
N PRO A 32 -10.03 -0.59 1.38
CA PRO A 32 -8.92 -1.50 1.67
C PRO A 32 -9.34 -2.72 2.53
N GLU A 33 -10.54 -2.71 3.10
CA GLU A 33 -11.07 -3.87 3.85
C GLU A 33 -11.52 -4.99 2.91
N GLN A 34 -11.84 -4.67 1.65
CA GLN A 34 -12.20 -5.66 0.62
C GLN A 34 -11.00 -6.23 -0.14
N VAL A 35 -9.79 -5.73 0.11
CA VAL A 35 -8.56 -6.20 -0.54
C VAL A 35 -8.19 -7.58 0.00
N ASP A 36 -7.98 -8.55 -0.90
CA ASP A 36 -7.34 -9.83 -0.56
C ASP A 36 -5.84 -9.63 -0.37
N TRP A 37 -5.45 -9.29 0.86
CA TRP A 37 -4.04 -9.09 1.22
C TRP A 37 -3.19 -10.35 1.06
N THR A 38 -3.78 -11.54 1.11
CA THR A 38 -3.02 -12.80 0.97
C THR A 38 -2.54 -13.02 -0.47
N ALA A 39 -3.23 -12.43 -1.45
CA ALA A 39 -2.80 -12.43 -2.85
C ALA A 39 -1.63 -11.46 -3.12
N LEU A 40 -1.51 -10.40 -2.30
CA LEU A 40 -0.47 -9.37 -2.46
C LEU A 40 0.79 -9.66 -1.63
N LEU A 41 0.64 -10.27 -0.46
CA LEU A 41 1.72 -10.43 0.51
C LEU A 41 2.39 -11.81 0.45
N SER A 42 3.65 -11.85 0.84
CA SER A 42 4.38 -13.10 1.04
C SER A 42 3.88 -13.85 2.30
N PRO A 43 3.98 -15.20 2.34
CA PRO A 43 3.68 -15.95 3.54
C PRO A 43 4.51 -15.46 4.75
N GLY A 44 3.84 -15.27 5.89
CA GLY A 44 4.46 -14.80 7.12
C GLY A 44 4.59 -13.27 7.23
N SER A 45 4.24 -12.51 6.18
CA SER A 45 4.12 -11.06 6.26
C SER A 45 2.80 -10.62 6.87
N THR A 46 2.79 -9.42 7.44
CA THR A 46 1.59 -8.77 8.00
C THR A 46 1.44 -7.37 7.43
N VAL A 47 0.20 -6.88 7.40
CA VAL A 47 -0.14 -5.51 7.01
C VAL A 47 -1.19 -4.97 7.96
N GLU A 48 -1.00 -3.74 8.41
CA GLU A 48 -1.93 -3.04 9.29
C GLU A 48 -2.14 -1.61 8.80
N PRO A 49 -3.40 -1.14 8.63
CA PRO A 49 -3.64 0.24 8.26
C PRO A 49 -3.28 1.18 9.40
N VAL A 50 -2.83 2.39 9.08
CA VAL A 50 -2.62 3.48 10.04
C VAL A 50 -3.82 4.43 9.94
N PRO A 51 -4.85 4.32 10.81
CA PRO A 51 -6.17 4.90 10.55
C PRO A 51 -6.17 6.42 10.29
N VAL A 52 -5.28 7.16 10.95
CA VAL A 52 -5.20 8.62 10.80
C VAL A 52 -4.72 9.09 9.41
N PHE A 53 -4.11 8.21 8.62
CA PHE A 53 -3.62 8.52 7.27
C PHE A 53 -4.47 7.89 6.17
N MET A 54 -5.64 7.35 6.50
CA MET A 54 -6.52 6.69 5.53
C MET A 54 -7.52 7.69 4.94
N LEU A 55 -7.67 7.64 3.62
CA LEU A 55 -8.83 8.20 2.93
C LEU A 55 -10.10 7.50 3.45
N PRO A 56 -11.24 8.20 3.57
CA PRO A 56 -12.48 7.56 4.01
C PRO A 56 -12.88 6.41 3.09
N THR A 57 -13.24 5.26 3.67
CA THR A 57 -13.78 4.12 2.92
C THR A 57 -15.01 4.54 2.08
N GLY A 58 -15.11 4.02 0.86
CA GLY A 58 -16.16 4.38 -0.09
C GLY A 58 -15.84 5.61 -0.97
N THR A 59 -14.68 6.24 -0.76
CA THR A 59 -14.27 7.40 -1.56
C THR A 59 -13.77 6.97 -2.93
N ARG A 60 -14.19 7.63 -4.01
CA ARG A 60 -13.59 7.43 -5.34
C ARG A 60 -12.14 7.92 -5.30
N VAL A 61 -11.20 7.06 -5.67
CA VAL A 61 -9.77 7.41 -5.67
C VAL A 61 -9.53 8.59 -6.62
N PRO A 62 -8.93 9.70 -6.17
CA PRO A 62 -8.58 10.81 -7.04
C PRO A 62 -7.52 10.41 -8.07
N ALA A 63 -7.52 11.06 -9.24
CA ALA A 63 -6.42 10.94 -10.18
C ALA A 63 -5.09 11.44 -9.56
N PHE A 64 -3.99 10.79 -9.91
CA PHE A 64 -2.67 11.19 -9.44
C PHE A 64 -2.30 12.60 -9.92
N ASP A 65 -1.88 13.45 -8.97
CA ASP A 65 -1.33 14.79 -9.25
C ASP A 65 0.20 14.76 -9.06
N PRO A 66 1.01 14.88 -10.12
CA PRO A 66 2.47 14.93 -10.01
C PRO A 66 3.01 16.03 -9.08
N SER A 67 2.22 17.08 -8.83
CA SER A 67 2.55 18.19 -7.93
C SER A 67 1.91 18.08 -6.53
N GLY A 68 1.08 17.05 -6.31
CA GLY A 68 0.26 16.90 -5.10
C GLY A 68 1.04 16.49 -3.85
N GLY A 69 2.23 15.88 -4.00
CA GLY A 69 3.03 15.41 -2.87
C GLY A 69 2.23 14.47 -1.96
N SER A 70 2.17 14.77 -0.66
CA SER A 70 1.40 13.99 0.32
C SER A 70 -0.12 14.04 0.12
N ARG A 71 -0.64 14.96 -0.70
CA ARG A 71 -2.08 14.98 -1.04
C ARG A 71 -2.52 13.79 -1.89
N ASN A 72 -1.57 13.07 -2.50
CA ASN A 72 -1.86 11.83 -3.22
C ASN A 72 -2.03 10.62 -2.29
N TRP A 73 -1.78 10.75 -0.98
CA TRP A 73 -1.89 9.62 -0.05
C TRP A 73 -3.34 9.15 0.05
N LEU A 74 -3.55 7.88 -0.30
CA LEU A 74 -4.82 7.16 -0.11
C LEU A 74 -4.85 6.47 1.25
N GLY A 75 -3.69 6.01 1.71
CA GLY A 75 -3.54 5.30 2.97
C GLY A 75 -2.07 5.08 3.31
N VAL A 76 -1.78 4.85 4.59
CA VAL A 76 -0.48 4.35 5.03
C VAL A 76 -0.69 3.03 5.74
N PHE A 77 0.13 2.04 5.40
CA PHE A 77 0.12 0.73 6.05
C PHE A 77 1.48 0.43 6.68
N LEU A 78 1.46 -0.23 7.83
CA LEU A 78 2.63 -0.83 8.45
C LEU A 78 2.76 -2.28 7.99
N LEU A 79 3.92 -2.62 7.46
CA LEU A 79 4.23 -3.98 7.02
C LEU A 79 5.32 -4.57 7.90
N THR A 80 5.19 -5.86 8.18
CA THR A 80 6.31 -6.67 8.67
C THR A 80 6.49 -7.89 7.79
N ALA A 81 7.74 -8.34 7.60
CA ALA A 81 8.07 -9.54 6.85
C ALA A 81 9.19 -10.32 7.53
N VAL A 82 9.42 -11.55 7.05
CA VAL A 82 10.46 -12.45 7.59
C VAL A 82 11.88 -11.93 7.34
N ASP A 83 12.09 -11.17 6.27
CA ASP A 83 13.37 -10.53 5.94
C ASP A 83 13.17 -9.27 5.06
N ALA A 84 14.25 -8.53 4.85
CA ALA A 84 14.21 -7.27 4.10
C ALA A 84 13.90 -7.43 2.60
N PRO A 85 14.45 -8.43 1.87
CA PRO A 85 14.05 -8.68 0.49
C PRO A 85 12.55 -8.99 0.34
N THR A 86 11.99 -9.81 1.23
CA THR A 86 10.56 -10.12 1.25
C THR A 86 9.72 -8.88 1.52
N LEU A 87 10.12 -8.06 2.49
CA LEU A 87 9.45 -6.79 2.78
C LEU A 87 9.44 -5.85 1.57
N GLN A 88 10.57 -5.72 0.87
CA GLN A 88 10.66 -4.88 -0.31
C GLN A 88 9.75 -5.39 -1.44
N ARG A 89 9.73 -6.71 -1.66
CA ARG A 89 8.83 -7.36 -2.62
C ARG A 89 7.37 -7.09 -2.29
N ASP A 90 6.98 -7.21 -1.01
CA ASP A 90 5.60 -6.99 -0.55
C ASP A 90 5.18 -5.52 -0.66
N CYS A 91 6.04 -4.58 -0.29
CA CYS A 91 5.78 -3.14 -0.49
C CYS A 91 5.51 -2.82 -1.97
N ARG A 92 6.32 -3.39 -2.88
CA ARG A 92 6.11 -3.21 -4.33
C ARG A 92 4.83 -3.88 -4.80
N ALA A 93 4.53 -5.10 -4.32
CA ALA A 93 3.31 -5.82 -4.67
C ALA A 93 2.04 -5.05 -4.26
N ILE A 94 2.04 -4.39 -3.11
CA ILE A 94 0.95 -3.48 -2.72
C ILE A 94 0.83 -2.35 -3.74
N LEU A 95 1.89 -1.61 -4.03
CA LEU A 95 1.83 -0.45 -4.93
C LEU A 95 1.43 -0.84 -6.37
N ASP A 96 1.96 -1.95 -6.86
CA ASP A 96 1.71 -2.44 -8.23
C ASP A 96 0.33 -3.11 -8.36
N GLY A 97 -0.21 -3.70 -7.28
CA GLY A 97 -1.44 -4.50 -7.31
C GLY A 97 -2.69 -3.81 -6.77
N MET A 98 -2.56 -2.72 -6.00
CA MET A 98 -3.69 -2.11 -5.28
C MET A 98 -4.82 -1.65 -6.22
N GLU A 99 -4.50 -1.07 -7.38
CA GLU A 99 -5.51 -0.60 -8.34
C GLU A 99 -6.50 -1.71 -8.72
N ALA A 100 -5.98 -2.90 -9.01
CA ALA A 100 -6.77 -4.05 -9.42
C ALA A 100 -7.45 -4.78 -8.24
N ALA A 101 -6.88 -4.66 -7.04
CA ALA A 101 -7.41 -5.28 -5.84
C ALA A 101 -8.60 -4.52 -5.22
N LEU A 102 -8.77 -3.24 -5.59
CA LEU A 102 -9.87 -2.41 -5.11
C LEU A 102 -11.17 -2.61 -5.92
N PRO A 103 -12.34 -2.42 -5.28
CA PRO A 103 -13.62 -2.39 -5.99
C PRO A 103 -13.65 -1.30 -7.07
N GLN A 104 -14.23 -1.61 -8.22
CA GLN A 104 -14.18 -0.76 -9.42
C GLN A 104 -15.23 0.35 -9.45
#